data_AF-A0A6N8B684-F1
#
_entry.id   AF-A0A6N8B684-F1
#
_cell.length_a   1.000
_cell.length_b   1.000
_cell.length_c   1.000
_cell.angle_alpha   90.00
_cell.angle_beta   90.00
_cell.angle_gamma   90.00
#
_symmetry.space_group_name_H-M   'P 1'
#
loop_
_entity.id
_entity.type
_entity.pdbx_description
1 polymer ?
#
loop_
_entity_poly.entity_id
_entity_poly.type
_entity_poly.pdbx_seq_one_letter_code
_entity_poly.pdbx_strand_id
1 'polypeptide(L)' 'MTIGQNMHQSLASLEGEYANMKSYALQTQDKQAKQMFSQYAQQLESMCQGMKGRCNYIEQQEPQYQVFKQAQQQQKQ' A
#
# COMPACT_ATOMS: atom_id res chain seq x y z
N MET A 1 -15.88 1.53 8.56
CA MET A 1 -14.48 1.46 8.10
C MET A 1 -13.57 1.53 9.31
N THR A 2 -12.68 0.56 9.48
CA THR A 2 -11.64 0.61 10.51
C THR A 2 -10.42 1.40 10.04
N ILE A 3 -9.49 1.72 10.94
CA ILE A 3 -8.23 2.37 10.55
C ILE A 3 -7.43 1.46 9.62
N GLY A 4 -7.41 0.13 9.84
CA GLY A 4 -6.79 -0.82 8.92
C GLY A 4 -7.38 -0.76 7.51
N GLN A 5 -8.71 -0.69 7.39
CA GLN A 5 -9.38 -0.53 6.09
C GLN A 5 -9.02 0.80 5.41
N ASN A 6 -8.98 1.91 6.15
CA ASN A 6 -8.55 3.21 5.61
C ASN A 6 -7.09 3.16 5.13
N MET A 7 -6.21 2.51 5.89
CA MET A 7 -4.80 2.39 5.55
C MET A 7 -4.56 1.53 4.31
N HIS A 8 -5.32 0.45 4.13
CA HIS A 8 -5.29 -0.34 2.88
C HIS A 8 -5.73 0.47 1.67
N GLN A 9 -6.82 1.24 1.81
CA GLN A 9 -7.28 2.11 0.73
C GLN A 9 -6.20 3.15 0.36
N SER A 10 -5.55 3.76 1.35
CA SER A 10 -4.45 4.68 1.13
C SER A 10 -3.24 4.02 0.48
N LEU A 11 -2.87 2.80 0.92
CA LEU A 11 -1.79 2.03 0.31
C LEU A 11 -2.07 1.72 -1.16
N ALA A 12 -3.28 1.28 -1.49
CA ALA A 12 -3.68 1.02 -2.87
C ALA A 12 -3.58 2.28 -3.75
N SER A 13 -3.99 3.44 -3.23
CA SER A 13 -3.84 4.72 -3.93
C SER A 13 -2.36 5.06 -4.18
N LEU A 14 -1.47 4.85 -3.21
CA LEU A 14 -0.03 5.09 -3.38
C LEU A 14 0.61 4.14 -4.40
N GLU A 15 0.21 2.86 -4.41
CA GLU A 15 0.68 1.90 -5.40
C GLU A 15 0.22 2.28 -6.83
N GLY A 16 -1.00 2.81 -6.95
CA GLY A 16 -1.50 3.40 -8.19
C GLY A 16 -0.65 4.59 -8.66
N GLU A 17 -0.36 5.53 -7.75
CA GLU A 17 0.51 6.68 -8.07
C GLU A 17 1.95 6.25 -8.41
N TYR A 18 2.49 5.24 -7.74
CA TYR A 18 3.79 4.66 -8.09
C TYR A 18 3.81 4.17 -9.54
N ALA A 19 2.78 3.43 -9.96
CA ALA A 19 2.65 2.95 -11.33
C ALA A 19 2.50 4.12 -12.32
N ASN A 20 1.72 5.15 -11.96
CA ASN A 20 1.56 6.36 -12.76
C ASN A 20 2.90 7.08 -12.97
N MET A 21 3.69 7.29 -11.92
CA MET A 21 5.02 7.94 -12.03
C MET A 21 5.96 7.16 -12.96
N LYS A 22 5.98 5.82 -12.87
CA LYS A 22 6.76 5.00 -13.82
C LYS A 22 6.26 5.16 -15.26
N SER A 23 4.94 5.14 -15.45
CA SER A 23 4.34 5.35 -16.77
C SER A 23 4.70 6.71 -17.36
N TYR A 24 4.60 7.77 -16.57
CA TYR A 24 4.94 9.14 -16.99
C TYR A 24 6.43 9.28 -17.31
N ALA A 25 7.31 8.64 -16.53
CA ALA A 25 8.73 8.60 -16.83
C ALA A 25 9.03 7.93 -18.19
N LEU A 26 8.26 6.89 -18.56
CA LEU A 26 8.42 6.21 -19.84
C LEU A 26 7.85 7.02 -21.03
N GLN A 27 6.72 7.69 -20.82
CA GLN A 27 5.98 8.41 -21.86
C GLN A 27 6.55 9.80 -22.16
N THR A 28 7.13 10.48 -21.16
CA THR A 28 7.64 11.84 -21.34
C THR A 28 8.90 11.87 -22.22
N GLN A 29 8.96 12.90 -23.08
CA GLN A 29 10.14 13.21 -23.88
C GLN A 29 11.09 14.20 -23.18
N ASP A 30 10.62 14.87 -22.13
CA ASP A 30 11.42 15.78 -21.32
C ASP A 30 12.38 14.98 -20.43
N LYS A 31 13.70 15.20 -20.62
CA LYS A 31 14.74 14.48 -19.88
C LYS A 31 14.73 14.79 -18.38
N GLN A 32 14.45 16.03 -18.00
CA GLN A 32 14.37 16.43 -16.60
C GLN A 32 13.13 15.83 -15.94
N ALA A 33 11.98 15.85 -16.63
CA ALA A 33 10.75 15.23 -16.13
C ALA A 33 10.91 13.72 -15.98
N LYS A 34 11.58 13.04 -16.93
CA LYS A 34 11.88 11.60 -16.82
C LYS A 34 12.66 11.28 -15.55
N GLN A 35 13.69 12.07 -15.24
CA GLN A 35 14.47 11.89 -14.01
C GLN A 35 13.62 12.15 -12.76
N MET A 36 12.83 13.23 -12.77
CA MET A 36 11.95 13.61 -11.66
C MET A 36 10.90 12.53 -11.37
N PHE A 37 10.16 12.04 -12.38
CA PHE A 37 9.17 10.99 -12.22
C PHE A 37 9.80 9.67 -11.75
N SER A 38 11.01 9.34 -12.22
CA SER A 38 11.73 8.16 -11.75
C SER A 38 12.10 8.28 -10.26
N GLN A 39 12.51 9.47 -9.80
CA GLN A 39 12.78 9.74 -8.39
C GLN A 39 11.51 9.66 -7.54
N TYR A 40 10.40 10.22 -8.01
CA TYR A 40 9.11 10.13 -7.31
C TYR A 40 8.63 8.69 -7.20
N ALA A 41 8.79 7.87 -8.24
CA ALA A 41 8.48 6.45 -8.18
C ALA A 41 9.31 5.74 -7.08
N GLN A 42 10.60 6.02 -6.95
CA GLN A 42 11.44 5.44 -5.89
C GLN A 42 11.00 5.86 -4.47
N GLN A 43 10.60 7.13 -4.30
CA GLN A 43 10.07 7.61 -3.03
C GLN A 43 8.75 6.93 -2.68
N LEU A 44 7.82 6.84 -3.64
CA LEU A 44 6.54 6.16 -3.46
C LEU A 44 6.72 4.67 -3.16
N GLU A 45 7.67 3.99 -3.80
CA GLU A 45 7.99 2.59 -3.50
C GLU A 45 8.40 2.41 -2.04
N SER A 46 9.29 3.28 -1.55
CA SER A 46 9.74 3.27 -0.15
C SER A 46 8.58 3.53 0.83
N MET A 47 7.69 4.48 0.49
CA MET A 47 6.48 4.75 1.28
C MET A 47 5.51 3.56 1.30
N CYS A 48 5.30 2.91 0.15
CA CYS A 48 4.45 1.71 0.05
C CYS A 48 4.99 0.57 0.92
N GLN A 49 6.31 0.34 0.92
CA GLN A 49 6.94 -0.67 1.77
C GLN A 49 6.71 -0.39 3.26
N GLY A 50 6.92 0.87 3.69
CA GLY A 50 6.66 1.28 5.07
C GLY A 50 5.19 1.14 5.46
N MET A 51 4.27 1.56 4.59
CA MET A 51 2.82 1.44 4.83
C MET A 51 2.35 -0.01 4.88
N LYS A 52 2.85 -0.90 4.01
CA LYS A 52 2.56 -2.34 4.06
C LYS A 52 2.88 -2.93 5.44
N GLY A 53 4.07 -2.62 5.97
CA GLY A 53 4.47 -3.07 7.30
C GLY A 53 3.49 -2.59 8.38
N ARG A 54 3.04 -1.34 8.29
CA ARG A 54 2.09 -0.77 9.26
C ARG A 54 0.67 -1.32 9.12
N CYS A 55 0.17 -1.53 7.90
CA CYS A 55 -1.12 -2.17 7.65
C CYS A 55 -1.17 -3.55 8.31
N ASN A 56 -0.17 -4.40 8.02
CA ASN A 56 -0.09 -5.75 8.58
C ASN A 56 -0.09 -5.75 10.12
N TYR A 57 0.59 -4.78 10.75
CA TYR A 57 0.63 -4.64 12.20
C TYR A 57 -0.71 -4.20 12.81
N ILE A 58 -1.39 -3.24 12.18
CA ILE A 58 -2.68 -2.73 12.67
C ILE A 58 -3.78 -3.78 12.52
N GLU A 59 -3.83 -4.51 11.39
CA GLU A 59 -4.83 -5.55 11.17
C GLU A 59 -4.83 -6.62 12.27
N GLN A 60 -3.65 -6.98 12.78
CA GLN A 60 -3.53 -7.96 13.88
C GLN A 60 -4.12 -7.46 15.19
N GLN A 61 -4.24 -6.15 15.37
CA GLN A 61 -4.81 -5.53 16.57
C GLN A 61 -6.30 -5.24 16.44
N GLU A 62 -6.88 -5.36 15.24
CA GLU A 62 -8.30 -5.06 15.08
C GLU A 62 -9.18 -6.20 15.63
N PRO A 63 -10.21 -5.89 16.44
CA PRO A 63 -11.09 -6.90 17.04
C PRO A 63 -11.68 -7.87 16.01
N GLN A 64 -12.05 -7.34 14.83
CA GLN A 64 -12.58 -8.13 13.72
C GLN A 64 -11.63 -9.22 13.20
N TYR A 65 -10.31 -8.97 13.19
CA TYR A 65 -9.32 -9.95 12.78
C TYR A 65 -9.13 -11.05 13.84
N GLN A 66 -9.23 -10.68 15.12
CA GLN A 66 -9.22 -11.63 16.23
C GLN A 66 -10.45 -12.53 16.22
N VAL A 67 -11.64 -11.95 16.01
CA VAL A 67 -12.91 -12.69 15.88
C VAL A 67 -12.87 -13.65 14.68
N PHE A 68 -12.37 -13.20 13.53
CA PHE A 68 -12.20 -14.07 12.35
C PHE A 68 -11.29 -15.27 12.65
N LYS A 69 -10.16 -15.06 13.32
CA LYS A 69 -9.26 -16.15 13.72
C LYS A 69 -9.92 -17.14 14.68
N GLN A 70 -10.68 -16.67 15.67
CA GLN A 70 -11.41 -17.53 16.60
C GLN A 70 -12.49 -18.35 15.90
N ALA A 71 -13.27 -17.74 15.00
CA ALA A 71 -14.29 -18.45 14.22
C ALA A 71 -13.68 -19.54 13.33
N GLN A 72 -12.53 -19.28 12.72
CA GLN A 72 -11.84 -20.25 11.87
C GLN A 72 -11.25 -21.45 12.65
N GLN A 73 -10.87 -21.24 13.93
CA GLN A 73 -10.43 -22.33 14.80
C GLN A 73 -11.59 -23.22 15.27
N GLN A 74 -12.78 -22.65 15.50
CA GLN A 74 -13.97 -23.40 15.90
C GLN A 74 -14.55 -24.27 14.77
N GLN A 75 -14.37 -23.90 13.50
CA GLN A 75 -14.77 -24.74 12.35
C GLN A 75 -13.85 -25.94 12.10
N LYS A 76 -12.66 -25.99 12.72
CA LYS A 76 -11.69 -27.07 12.57
C LYS A 76 -11.70 -28.07 13.74
N GLN A 77 -12.57 -27.88 14.73
CA GLN A 77 -12.85 -28.81 15.83
C GLN A 77 -14.23 -29.44 15.61
#